data_AF-A0A537Q146-F1
#
_entry.id   AF-A0A537Q146-F1
#
_cell.length_a   1.000
_cell.length_b   1.000
_cell.length_c   1.000
_cell.angle_alpha   90.00
_cell.angle_beta   90.00
_cell.angle_gamma   90.00
#
_symmetry.space_group_name_H-M   'P 1'
#
loop_
_entity.id
_entity.type
_entity.pdbx_description
1 polymer ?
#
loop_
_entity_poly.entity_id
_entity_poly.type
_entity_poly.pdbx_seq_one_letter_code
_entity_poly.pdbx_strand_id
1 'polypeptide(L)' 'MIEGKFDSRTLANMNVALDRVCEKVPHGEDYVVRKRVAKQIIRCASSGKTTLSDLTAAGQRALIKVAVATK' A
#
# COMPACT_ATOMS: atom_id res chain seq x y z
N MET A 1 12.09 -7.47 7.97
CA MET A 1 12.51 -7.24 6.58
C MET A 1 11.69 -8.14 5.66
N ILE A 2 11.09 -7.61 4.59
CA ILE A 2 10.56 -8.42 3.48
C ILE A 2 11.70 -8.59 2.47
N GLU A 3 12.85 -9.09 2.94
CA GLU A 3 13.98 -9.38 2.05
C GLU A 3 13.80 -10.81 1.55
N GLY A 4 13.79 -10.96 0.22
CA GLY A 4 13.73 -12.25 -0.47
C GLY A 4 12.41 -12.59 -1.19
N LYS A 5 11.32 -11.82 -1.00
CA LYS A 5 10.03 -12.11 -1.65
C LYS A 5 9.75 -11.33 -2.94
N PHE A 6 10.42 -10.19 -3.11
CA PHE A 6 10.22 -9.27 -4.23
C PHE A 6 11.56 -8.73 -4.69
N ASP A 7 11.74 -8.55 -5.99
CA ASP A 7 12.93 -7.91 -6.55
C ASP A 7 13.00 -6.42 -6.17
N SER A 8 14.18 -5.82 -6.35
CA SER A 8 14.43 -4.42 -5.99
C SER A 8 13.48 -3.43 -6.69
N ARG A 9 13.09 -3.73 -7.93
CA ARG A 9 12.15 -2.88 -8.69
C ARG A 9 10.75 -2.92 -8.07
N THR A 10 10.30 -4.10 -7.69
CA THR A 10 9.01 -4.32 -7.04
C THR A 10 9.00 -3.66 -5.67
N LEU A 11 10.06 -3.82 -4.88
CA LEU A 11 10.20 -3.12 -3.59
C LEU A 11 10.15 -1.60 -3.75
N ALA A 12 10.85 -1.05 -4.75
CA ALA A 12 10.80 0.38 -5.05
C ALA A 12 9.38 0.84 -5.41
N ASN A 13 8.68 0.10 -6.29
CA ASN A 13 7.29 0.41 -6.64
C ASN A 13 6.35 0.33 -5.44
N MET A 14 6.54 -0.64 -4.54
CA MET A 14 5.73 -0.80 -3.33
C MET A 14 5.90 0.39 -2.37
N ASN A 15 7.13 0.87 -2.19
CA ASN A 15 7.41 2.05 -1.37
C ASN A 15 6.76 3.31 -1.97
N VAL A 16 6.98 3.56 -3.26
CA VAL A 16 6.37 4.73 -3.95
C VAL A 16 4.84 4.67 -3.90
N ALA A 17 4.25 3.49 -4.10
CA ALA A 17 2.79 3.31 -3.98
C ALA A 17 2.29 3.60 -2.56
N LEU A 18 3.02 3.14 -1.53
CA LEU A 18 2.67 3.38 -0.14
C LEU A 18 2.69 4.88 0.20
N ASP A 19 3.75 5.58 -0.18
CA ASP A 19 3.89 7.01 0.09
C ASP A 19 2.80 7.82 -0.64
N ARG A 20 2.55 7.56 -1.93
CA ARG A 20 1.48 8.23 -2.71
C ARG A 20 0.08 8.06 -2.12
N VAL A 21 -0.20 6.88 -1.57
CA VAL A 21 -1.52 6.59 -0.99
C VAL A 21 -1.64 7.25 0.39
N CYS A 22 -0.57 7.25 1.18
CA CYS A 22 -0.61 7.78 2.54
C CYS A 22 -0.42 9.30 2.64
N GLU A 23 0.12 9.95 1.60
CA GLU A 23 0.27 11.42 1.53
C GLU A 23 -1.05 12.18 1.80
N LYS A 24 -2.20 11.56 1.51
CA LYS A 24 -3.53 12.16 1.68
C LYS A 24 -4.20 11.85 3.02
N VAL A 25 -3.51 11.16 3.93
CA VAL A 25 -4.08 10.69 5.20
C VAL A 25 -3.86 11.72 6.31
N PRO A 26 -4.88 12.09 7.11
CA PRO A 26 -4.70 12.96 8.25
C PRO A 26 -3.72 12.36 9.28
N HIS A 27 -2.81 13.17 9.80
CA HIS A 27 -1.71 12.75 10.70
C HIS A 27 -2.13 11.93 11.93
N GLY A 28 -3.40 11.98 12.35
CA GLY A 28 -3.92 11.23 13.51
C GLY A 28 -4.15 9.73 13.27
N GLU A 29 -4.35 9.28 12.02
CA GLU A 29 -4.67 7.87 11.71
C GLU A 29 -3.52 7.12 11.02
N ASP A 30 -2.36 7.78 10.93
CA ASP A 30 -1.32 7.48 9.96
C ASP A 30 -0.76 6.06 10.12
N TYR A 31 -0.50 5.62 11.36
CA TYR A 31 0.09 4.29 11.59
C TYR A 31 -0.85 3.12 11.21
N VAL A 32 -2.12 3.18 11.61
CA VAL A 32 -3.08 2.09 11.36
C VAL A 32 -3.45 2.04 9.88
N VAL A 33 -3.67 3.21 9.26
CA VAL A 33 -3.98 3.33 7.83
C VAL A 33 -2.79 2.86 7.00
N ARG A 34 -1.57 3.37 7.26
CA ARG A 34 -0.35 2.99 6.54
C ARG A 34 -0.09 1.49 6.63
N LYS A 35 -0.29 0.88 7.80
CA LYS A 35 -0.16 -0.58 7.98
C LYS A 35 -1.17 -1.37 7.14
N ARG A 36 -2.43 -0.92 7.07
CA ARG A 36 -3.47 -1.59 6.25
C ARG A 36 -3.18 -1.45 4.76
N VAL A 37 -2.79 -0.26 4.31
CA VAL A 37 -2.39 0.01 2.92
C VAL A 37 -1.20 -0.85 2.53
N ALA A 38 -0.12 -0.88 3.33
CA ALA A 38 1.06 -1.69 3.08
C ALA A 38 0.73 -3.19 2.95
N LYS A 39 -0.12 -3.73 3.84
CA LYS A 39 -0.59 -5.13 3.73
C LYS A 39 -1.30 -5.41 2.41
N GLN A 40 -2.11 -4.46 1.92
CA GLN A 40 -2.82 -4.65 0.67
C GLN A 40 -1.89 -4.59 -0.56
N ILE A 41 -0.90 -3.70 -0.52
CA ILE A 41 0.16 -3.60 -1.55
C ILE A 41 0.95 -4.92 -1.61
N ILE A 42 1.37 -5.47 -0.46
CA ILE A 42 2.07 -6.76 -0.38
C ILE A 42 1.23 -7.91 -0.96
N ARG A 43 -0.08 -7.95 -0.66
CA ARG A 43 -0.99 -8.96 -1.23
C ARG A 43 -1.12 -8.82 -2.75
N CYS A 44 -1.22 -7.58 -3.25
CA CYS A 44 -1.28 -7.31 -4.69
C CYS A 44 0.00 -7.79 -5.40
N ALA A 45 1.17 -7.42 -4.88
CA ALA A 45 2.46 -7.87 -5.40
C ALA A 45 2.59 -9.40 -5.35
N SER A 46 2.14 -10.03 -4.26
CA SER A 46 2.15 -11.50 -4.12
C SER A 46 1.26 -12.22 -5.13
N SER A 47 0.28 -11.53 -5.73
CA SER A 47 -0.56 -12.06 -6.82
C SER A 47 0.04 -11.86 -8.21
N GLY A 48 1.29 -11.40 -8.31
CA GLY A 48 2.01 -11.13 -9.55
C GLY A 48 1.80 -9.73 -10.12
N LYS A 49 0.97 -8.89 -9.48
CA LYS A 49 0.71 -7.51 -9.89
C LYS A 49 1.72 -6.56 -9.23
N THR A 50 2.87 -6.38 -9.89
CA THR A 50 4.03 -5.65 -9.36
C THR A 50 4.23 -4.27 -9.99
N THR A 51 3.35 -3.84 -10.91
CA THR A 51 3.45 -2.51 -11.51
C THR A 51 3.08 -1.43 -10.48
N LEU A 52 3.69 -0.25 -10.60
CA LEU A 52 3.40 0.88 -9.74
C LEU A 52 1.90 1.26 -9.76
N SER A 53 1.26 1.17 -10.92
CA SER A 53 -0.18 1.46 -11.08
C SER A 53 -1.04 0.46 -10.30
N ASP A 54 -0.79 -0.84 -10.45
CA ASP A 54 -1.53 -1.88 -9.75
C ASP A 54 -1.41 -1.77 -8.23
N LEU A 55 -0.19 -1.50 -7.76
CA LEU A 55 0.11 -1.35 -6.34
C LEU A 55 -0.55 -0.10 -5.76
N THR A 56 -0.50 1.02 -6.48
CA THR A 56 -1.18 2.27 -6.10
C THR A 56 -2.70 2.07 -6.02
N ALA A 57 -3.30 1.44 -7.03
CA ALA A 57 -4.73 1.16 -7.06
C ALA A 57 -5.15 0.22 -5.90
N ALA A 58 -4.32 -0.79 -5.59
CA ALA A 58 -4.56 -1.67 -4.45
C ALA A 58 -4.51 -0.93 -3.11
N GLY A 59 -3.53 -0.03 -2.95
CA GLY A 59 -3.43 0.82 -1.77
C GLY A 59 -4.61 1.78 -1.62
N GLN A 60 -5.03 2.46 -2.70
CA GLN A 60 -6.21 3.34 -2.69
C GLN A 60 -7.49 2.61 -2.29
N ARG A 61 -7.72 1.40 -2.83
CA ARG A 61 -8.86 0.56 -2.42
C ARG A 61 -8.81 0.21 -0.93
N ALA A 62 -7.62 -0.04 -0.39
CA ALA A 62 -7.48 -0.27 1.04
C ALA A 62 -7.82 1.00 1.85
N LEU A 63 -7.30 2.16 1.43
CA LEU A 63 -7.56 3.43 2.09
C LEU A 63 -9.06 3.75 2.15
N ILE A 64 -9.79 3.61 1.04
CA ILE A 64 -11.25 3.80 0.98
C ILE A 64 -11.96 2.86 1.96
N LYS A 65 -11.56 1.59 2.03
CA LYS A 65 -12.13 0.62 2.98
C LYS A 65 -11.89 1.00 4.43
N VAL A 66 -10.75 1.62 4.75
CA VAL A 66 -10.49 2.12 6.10
C VAL A 66 -11.37 3.34 6.39
N ALA A 67 -11.40 4.33 5.50
CA ALA A 67 -12.20 5.53 5.67
C ALA A 67 -13.71 5.26 5.82
N VAL A 68 -14.24 4.26 5.12
CA VAL A 68 -15.64 3.83 5.26
C VAL A 68 -15.89 3.10 6.59
N ALA A 69 -14.89 2.43 7.15
CA ALA A 69 -15.02 1.67 8.40
C ALA A 69 -14.88 2.54 9.67
N THR A 70 -14.38 3.77 9.55
CA THR A 70 -14.26 4.74 10.66
C THR A 70 -15.44 5.73 10.72
N LYS A 71 -16.48 5.52 9.91
CA LYS A 71 -17.69 6.36 9.85
C LYS A 71 -18.88 5.62 10.43
#